data_AF-A0A519VVH4-F1
#
_entry.id   AF-A0A519VVH4-F1
#
_cell.length_a   1.000
_cell.length_b   1.000
_cell.length_c   1.000
_cell.angle_alpha   90.00
_cell.angle_beta   90.00
_cell.angle_gamma   90.00
#
_symmetry.space_group_name_H-M   'P 1'
#
loop_
_entity.id
_entity.type
_entity.pdbx_description
1 polymer ?
#
loop_
_entity_poly.entity_id
_entity_poly.type
_entity_poly.pdbx_seq_one_letter_code
_entity_poly.pdbx_strand_id
1 'polypeptide(L)'
;MISRSNEYKIVIATATQSTTSLMNVHIPYIGSASFKDHLVITNSKIELICRRSAKVKLDDIFYNNNSSLYQQITKALLCYYGLVRKYYPIVSIKIERSGMQGILETYIRSELEISQPLEPSYVLHYKLSETALQNILQETDKATLLRNALSHYLVANAKENEIQRFEKLWKSFNAVYKAMTGKNTDKDALIELRIFALQNKGNLIHSNKVSKCLTMLFTG
;
A
#
# COMPACT_ATOMS: atom_id res chain seq x y z
N MET A 1 -7.69 -7.41 33.21
CA MET A 1 -6.65 -6.68 32.44
C MET A 1 -6.18 -7.62 31.33
N ILE A 2 -6.45 -7.34 30.05
CA ILE A 2 -6.05 -8.24 28.95
C ILE A 2 -4.53 -8.12 28.77
N SER A 3 -3.77 -9.10 29.25
CA SER A 3 -2.31 -9.13 29.05
C SER A 3 -2.03 -9.42 27.57
N ARG A 4 -1.20 -8.58 26.94
CA ARG A 4 -0.75 -8.78 25.54
C ARG A 4 0.61 -9.46 25.58
N SER A 5 0.58 -10.75 25.86
CA SER A 5 1.78 -11.56 26.07
C SER A 5 2.46 -12.03 24.78
N ASN A 6 1.81 -11.85 23.62
CA ASN A 6 2.37 -12.26 22.32
C ASN A 6 2.93 -11.06 21.57
N GLU A 7 4.26 -10.98 21.50
CA GLU A 7 4.96 -10.04 20.65
C GLU A 7 5.34 -10.73 19.33
N TYR A 8 5.13 -10.03 18.22
CA TYR A 8 5.47 -10.49 16.88
C TYR A 8 6.49 -9.52 16.29
N LYS A 9 7.65 -10.03 15.91
CA LYS A 9 8.64 -9.31 15.13
C LYS A 9 8.57 -9.81 13.70
N ILE A 10 8.17 -8.94 12.78
CA ILE A 10 8.10 -9.24 11.35
C ILE A 10 9.19 -8.44 10.66
N VAL A 11 10.08 -9.13 9.95
CA VAL A 11 11.17 -8.54 9.18
C VAL A 11 11.00 -8.94 7.71
N ILE A 12 10.82 -7.94 6.84
CA ILE A 12 10.77 -8.12 5.39
C ILE A 12 12.07 -7.56 4.84
N ALA A 13 12.96 -8.44 4.38
CA ALA A 13 14.25 -8.06 3.81
C ALA A 13 14.15 -7.93 2.30
N THR A 14 14.84 -6.95 1.74
CA THR A 14 14.92 -6.73 0.29
C THR A 14 16.36 -6.90 -0.20
N ALA A 15 16.55 -7.04 -1.52
CA ALA A 15 17.87 -7.29 -2.09
C ALA A 15 18.85 -6.11 -2.01
N THR A 16 18.41 -4.92 -1.60
CA THR A 16 19.33 -3.77 -1.45
C THR A 16 20.09 -3.84 -0.13
N GLN A 17 21.35 -3.41 -0.15
CA GLN A 17 22.21 -3.37 1.03
C GLN A 17 22.19 -2.01 1.75
N SER A 18 21.52 -1.00 1.16
CA SER A 18 21.43 0.34 1.75
C SER A 18 20.63 0.32 3.05
N THR A 19 21.21 0.79 4.15
CA THR A 19 20.57 0.82 5.48
C THR A 19 19.97 2.18 5.86
N THR A 20 19.94 3.15 4.92
CA THR A 20 19.33 4.47 5.15
C THR A 20 17.92 4.36 5.72
N SER A 21 17.70 4.99 6.87
CA SER A 21 16.39 5.08 7.53
C SER A 21 15.47 5.99 6.72
N LEU A 22 14.27 5.49 6.43
CA LEU A 22 13.23 6.21 5.67
C LEU A 22 12.03 6.57 6.54
N MET A 23 11.70 5.75 7.54
CA MET A 23 10.56 5.97 8.43
C MET A 23 10.75 5.21 9.74
N ASN A 24 10.37 5.83 10.86
CA ASN A 24 10.35 5.20 12.19
C ASN A 24 9.19 5.78 12.98
N VAL A 25 8.08 5.03 13.08
CA VAL A 25 6.80 5.55 13.58
C VAL A 25 6.01 4.49 14.34
N HIS A 26 5.10 4.95 15.21
CA HIS A 26 4.08 4.10 15.82
C HIS A 26 2.76 4.20 15.06
N ILE A 27 2.24 3.07 14.62
CA ILE A 27 1.05 2.99 13.75
C ILE A 27 -0.12 2.31 14.46
N PRO A 28 -1.35 2.87 14.34
CA PRO A 28 -2.54 2.21 14.86
C PRO A 28 -2.82 0.91 14.08
N TYR A 29 -3.60 0.03 14.70
CA TYR A 29 -4.03 -1.22 14.06
C TYR A 29 -5.50 -1.52 14.40
N ILE A 30 -6.19 -2.19 13.48
CA ILE A 30 -7.59 -2.57 13.64
C ILE A 30 -7.85 -3.39 14.92
N GLY A 31 -8.92 -3.05 15.64
CA GLY A 31 -9.29 -3.72 16.89
C GLY A 31 -8.58 -3.17 18.13
N SER A 32 -7.92 -2.01 18.03
CA SER A 32 -7.30 -1.34 19.18
C SER A 32 -7.27 0.17 19.04
N ALA A 33 -8.00 0.88 19.90
CA ALA A 33 -8.01 2.35 19.92
C ALA A 33 -6.78 2.97 20.60
N SER A 34 -6.21 2.28 21.59
CA SER A 34 -5.20 2.86 22.49
C SER A 34 -3.76 2.36 22.25
N PHE A 35 -3.58 1.24 21.57
CA PHE A 35 -2.26 0.67 21.32
C PHE A 35 -1.87 0.77 19.86
N LYS A 36 -0.56 0.89 19.64
CA LYS A 36 0.09 1.03 18.35
C LYS A 36 1.18 -0.01 18.19
N ASP A 37 1.43 -0.41 16.96
CA ASP A 37 2.60 -1.21 16.59
C ASP A 37 3.75 -0.28 16.21
N HIS A 38 4.98 -0.77 16.25
CA HIS A 38 6.16 -0.01 15.86
C HIS A 38 6.59 -0.44 14.46
N LEU A 39 6.72 0.54 13.55
CA LEU A 39 7.14 0.34 12.16
C LEU A 39 8.45 1.11 11.92
N VAL A 40 9.45 0.38 11.44
CA VAL A 40 10.71 0.92 10.96
C VAL A 40 10.91 0.52 9.51
N ILE A 41 11.19 1.50 8.65
CA ILE A 41 11.49 1.29 7.24
C ILE A 41 12.87 1.86 6.94
N THR A 42 13.70 1.03 6.33
CA THR A 42 14.96 1.41 5.71
C THR A 42 14.90 1.05 4.23
N ASN A 43 15.91 1.42 3.44
CA ASN A 43 16.00 0.94 2.06
C ASN A 43 16.08 -0.60 1.99
N SER A 44 16.79 -1.27 2.90
CA SER A 44 17.05 -2.73 2.86
C SER A 44 16.02 -3.61 3.56
N LYS A 45 15.19 -3.04 4.43
CA LYS A 45 14.19 -3.81 5.16
C LYS A 45 13.04 -2.98 5.71
N ILE A 46 11.95 -3.69 5.98
CA ILE A 46 10.83 -3.28 6.81
C ILE A 46 10.87 -4.11 8.09
N GLU A 47 10.74 -3.48 9.25
CA GLU A 47 10.62 -4.14 10.55
C GLU A 47 9.35 -3.66 11.25
N LEU A 48 8.52 -4.62 11.67
CA LEU A 48 7.29 -4.40 12.42
C LEU A 48 7.38 -5.12 13.77
N ILE A 49 7.14 -4.40 14.86
CA ILE A 49 6.98 -4.96 16.19
C ILE A 49 5.53 -4.78 16.62
N CYS A 50 4.81 -5.89 16.71
CA CYS A 50 3.38 -5.93 16.97
C CYS A 50 3.09 -6.68 18.28
N ARG A 51 2.09 -6.25 19.06
CA ARG A 51 1.65 -6.97 20.26
C ARG A 51 0.18 -7.34 20.18
N ARG A 52 -0.15 -8.61 20.43
CA ARG A 52 -1.53 -9.13 20.41
C ARG A 52 -1.86 -9.90 21.68
N SER A 53 -3.13 -9.87 22.07
CA SER A 53 -3.65 -10.68 23.16
C SER A 53 -3.74 -12.15 22.75
N ALA A 54 -4.32 -12.41 21.58
CA ALA A 54 -4.46 -13.75 21.04
C ALA A 54 -3.17 -14.23 20.34
N LYS A 55 -2.88 -15.53 20.48
CA LYS A 55 -1.89 -16.22 19.66
C LYS A 55 -2.43 -16.34 18.23
N VAL A 56 -1.59 -16.01 17.25
CA VAL A 56 -1.84 -16.16 15.82
C VAL A 56 -0.82 -17.16 15.29
N LYS A 57 -1.29 -18.13 14.49
CA LYS A 57 -0.43 -19.08 13.81
C LYS A 57 0.35 -18.36 12.71
N LEU A 58 1.67 -18.55 12.64
CA LEU A 58 2.54 -17.64 11.88
C LEU A 58 2.37 -17.72 10.36
N ASP A 59 2.09 -18.91 9.83
CA ASP A 59 1.81 -19.14 8.41
C ASP A 59 0.46 -18.57 7.97
N ASP A 60 -0.56 -18.64 8.84
CA ASP A 60 -1.91 -18.13 8.58
C ASP A 60 -1.95 -16.59 8.43
N ILE A 61 -0.92 -15.88 8.91
CA ILE A 61 -0.82 -14.41 8.79
C ILE A 61 -0.96 -13.96 7.34
N PHE A 62 -0.46 -14.73 6.38
CA PHE A 62 -0.47 -14.36 4.95
C PHE A 62 -1.77 -14.66 4.22
N TYR A 63 -2.66 -15.46 4.82
CA TYR A 63 -3.89 -15.93 4.18
C TYR A 63 -5.15 -15.32 4.79
N ASN A 64 -5.04 -14.71 5.96
CA ASN A 64 -6.15 -14.03 6.61
C ASN A 64 -6.08 -12.51 6.42
N ASN A 65 -6.74 -12.00 5.38
CA ASN A 65 -6.81 -10.56 5.11
C ASN A 65 -7.52 -9.74 6.20
N ASN A 66 -8.32 -10.37 7.06
CA ASN A 66 -8.96 -9.71 8.21
C ASN A 66 -8.02 -9.64 9.43
N SER A 67 -6.85 -10.29 9.38
CA SER A 67 -5.86 -10.23 10.45
C SER A 67 -5.24 -8.84 10.54
N SER A 68 -5.18 -8.31 11.77
CA SER A 68 -4.46 -7.06 12.02
C SER A 68 -2.97 -7.14 11.64
N LEU A 69 -2.33 -8.31 11.73
CA LEU A 69 -0.94 -8.48 11.30
C LEU A 69 -0.80 -8.41 9.77
N TYR A 70 -1.73 -9.04 9.03
CA TYR A 70 -1.78 -8.95 7.57
C TYR A 70 -1.95 -7.49 7.10
N GLN A 71 -2.87 -6.76 7.73
CA GLN A 71 -3.12 -5.36 7.41
C GLN A 71 -1.90 -4.47 7.71
N GLN A 72 -1.15 -4.74 8.78
CA GLN A 72 0.08 -4.02 9.09
C GLN A 72 1.20 -4.30 8.09
N ILE A 73 1.37 -5.56 7.67
CA ILE A 73 2.30 -5.91 6.58
C ILE A 73 1.93 -5.14 5.31
N THR A 74 0.64 -5.12 4.95
CA THR A 74 0.15 -4.42 3.76
C THR A 74 0.45 -2.91 3.84
N LYS A 75 0.12 -2.26 4.95
CA LYS A 75 0.44 -0.85 5.20
C LYS A 75 1.94 -0.56 5.05
N ALA A 76 2.77 -1.39 5.65
CA ALA A 76 4.22 -1.20 5.64
C ALA A 76 4.80 -1.36 4.23
N LEU A 77 4.34 -2.35 3.46
CA LEU A 77 4.74 -2.55 2.06
C LEU A 77 4.33 -1.36 1.16
N LEU A 78 3.10 -0.86 1.31
CA LEU A 78 2.62 0.31 0.58
C LEU A 78 3.49 1.55 0.88
N CYS A 79 3.79 1.80 2.16
CA CYS A 79 4.69 2.89 2.56
C CYS A 79 6.11 2.69 2.00
N TYR A 80 6.67 1.49 2.11
CA TYR A 80 8.01 1.18 1.62
C TYR A 80 8.17 1.52 0.14
N TYR A 81 7.29 1.00 -0.71
CA TYR A 81 7.38 1.25 -2.16
C TYR A 81 7.08 2.71 -2.54
N GLY A 82 6.26 3.41 -1.75
CA GLY A 82 6.04 4.85 -1.88
C GLY A 82 7.26 5.71 -1.49
N LEU A 83 8.05 5.26 -0.50
CA LEU A 83 9.27 5.94 -0.04
C LEU A 83 10.48 5.66 -0.95
N VAL A 84 10.70 4.38 -1.26
CA VAL A 84 11.85 3.91 -2.04
C VAL A 84 11.72 4.28 -3.52
N ARG A 85 10.50 4.27 -4.07
CA ARG A 85 10.18 4.68 -5.45
C ARG A 85 10.85 3.86 -6.55
N LYS A 86 11.44 2.72 -6.20
CA LYS A 86 12.07 1.76 -7.11
C LYS A 86 11.73 0.34 -6.67
N TYR A 87 11.85 -0.59 -7.60
CA TYR A 87 11.70 -2.01 -7.30
C TYR A 87 12.95 -2.54 -6.60
N TYR A 88 12.78 -3.13 -5.42
CA TYR A 88 13.76 -4.01 -4.79
C TYR A 88 13.03 -5.30 -4.41
N PRO A 89 13.44 -6.46 -4.96
CA PRO A 89 12.76 -7.71 -4.66
C PRO A 89 12.88 -8.05 -3.18
N ILE A 90 11.78 -8.53 -2.59
CA ILE A 90 11.77 -9.11 -1.25
C ILE A 90 12.45 -10.48 -1.30
N VAL A 91 13.52 -10.63 -0.52
CA VAL A 91 14.33 -11.86 -0.47
C VAL A 91 13.93 -12.79 0.68
N SER A 92 13.31 -12.24 1.72
CA SER A 92 12.73 -13.05 2.80
C SER A 92 11.70 -12.28 3.62
N ILE A 93 10.78 -13.03 4.21
CA ILE A 93 9.91 -12.55 5.28
C ILE A 93 10.08 -13.46 6.49
N LYS A 94 10.65 -12.93 7.56
CA LYS A 94 10.84 -13.62 8.84
C LYS A 94 9.84 -13.11 9.86
N ILE A 95 9.14 -14.03 10.52
CA ILE A 95 8.22 -13.73 11.61
C ILE A 95 8.67 -14.50 12.85
N GLU A 96 8.92 -13.79 13.93
CA GLU A 96 9.19 -14.37 15.24
C GLU A 96 8.05 -14.01 16.19
N ARG A 97 7.54 -15.00 16.94
CA ARG A 97 6.64 -14.76 18.07
C ARG A 97 7.38 -15.00 19.35
N SER A 98 7.38 -14.00 20.22
CA SER A 98 8.04 -14.01 21.52
C SER A 98 7.04 -13.85 22.65
N GLY A 99 7.38 -14.43 23.80
CA GLY A 99 6.72 -14.20 25.08
C GLY A 99 7.73 -13.72 26.12
N MET A 100 7.37 -13.79 27.42
CA MET A 100 8.27 -13.39 28.51
C MET A 100 9.59 -14.16 28.56
N GLN A 101 9.60 -15.41 28.07
CA GLN A 101 10.74 -16.33 28.12
C GLN A 101 11.61 -16.28 26.85
N GLY A 102 11.34 -15.33 25.93
CA GLY A 102 12.06 -15.21 24.66
C GLY A 102 11.25 -15.68 23.44
N ILE A 103 11.95 -16.04 22.37
CA ILE A 103 11.35 -16.48 21.10
C ILE A 103 10.70 -17.86 21.30
N LEU A 104 9.42 -17.96 20.99
CA LEU A 104 8.62 -19.18 21.12
C LEU A 104 8.40 -19.89 19.78
N GLU A 105 8.39 -19.13 18.68
CA GLU A 105 8.09 -19.65 17.36
C GLU A 105 8.75 -18.76 16.30
N THR A 106 9.24 -19.37 15.23
CA THR A 106 9.81 -18.66 14.08
C THR A 106 9.28 -19.26 12.80
N TYR A 107 8.91 -18.40 11.87
CA TYR A 107 8.50 -18.75 10.53
C TYR A 107 9.26 -17.91 9.52
N ILE A 108 9.72 -18.52 8.44
CA ILE A 108 10.49 -17.86 7.39
C ILE A 108 9.89 -18.25 6.05
N ARG A 109 9.58 -17.25 5.22
CA ARG A 109 9.38 -17.42 3.78
C ARG A 109 10.61 -16.95 3.04
N SER A 110 11.08 -17.77 2.13
CA SER A 110 12.16 -17.47 1.20
C SER A 110 11.64 -16.76 -0.05
N GLU A 111 12.55 -16.13 -0.80
CA GLU A 111 12.24 -15.43 -2.05
C GLU A 111 11.39 -16.26 -3.03
N LEU A 112 11.69 -17.55 -3.18
CA LEU A 112 11.00 -18.45 -4.09
C LEU A 112 9.51 -18.66 -3.75
N GLU A 113 9.11 -18.39 -2.51
CA GLU A 113 7.75 -18.55 -2.01
C GLU A 113 6.97 -17.22 -2.01
N ILE A 114 7.60 -16.12 -2.45
CA ILE A 114 7.05 -14.77 -2.37
C ILE A 114 6.69 -14.27 -3.77
N SER A 115 5.38 -14.25 -4.06
CA SER A 115 4.85 -13.59 -5.24
C SER A 115 4.68 -12.09 -4.99
N GLN A 116 5.32 -11.25 -5.81
CA GLN A 116 5.26 -9.79 -5.68
C GLN A 116 4.46 -9.18 -6.84
N PRO A 117 3.53 -8.24 -6.57
CA PRO A 117 2.70 -7.64 -7.62
C PRO A 117 3.43 -6.56 -8.44
N LEU A 118 4.60 -6.11 -7.98
CA LEU A 118 5.43 -5.13 -8.67
C LEU A 118 6.49 -5.84 -9.51
N GLU A 119 6.82 -5.26 -10.66
CA GLU A 119 7.78 -5.77 -11.63
C GLU A 119 9.07 -4.93 -11.61
N PRO A 120 10.21 -5.44 -12.11
CA PRO A 120 11.47 -4.69 -12.13
C PRO A 120 11.43 -3.33 -12.85
N SER A 121 10.47 -3.15 -13.76
CA SER A 121 10.19 -1.89 -14.46
C SER A 121 9.59 -0.80 -13.55
N TYR A 122 9.15 -1.15 -12.34
CA TYR A 122 8.51 -0.21 -11.42
C TYR A 122 9.45 0.93 -11.01
N VAL A 123 9.01 2.15 -11.35
CA VAL A 123 9.63 3.41 -10.92
C VAL A 123 8.53 4.41 -10.59
N LEU A 124 8.66 5.08 -9.44
CA LEU A 124 7.78 6.17 -9.07
C LEU A 124 8.49 7.51 -9.29
N HIS A 125 8.04 8.25 -10.31
CA HIS A 125 8.66 9.52 -10.68
C HIS A 125 8.40 10.66 -9.68
N TYR A 126 7.31 10.57 -8.92
CA TYR A 126 6.91 11.61 -7.97
C TYR A 126 7.20 11.21 -6.54
N LYS A 127 7.73 12.15 -5.76
CA LYS A 127 7.90 11.97 -4.31
C LYS A 127 6.54 12.16 -3.64
N LEU A 128 6.08 11.14 -2.93
CA LEU A 128 4.93 11.27 -2.04
C LEU A 128 5.35 12.03 -0.78
N SER A 129 4.51 12.95 -0.31
CA SER A 129 4.80 13.67 0.94
C SER A 129 4.73 12.72 2.12
N GLU A 130 5.55 12.98 3.14
CA GLU A 130 5.54 12.17 4.36
C GLU A 130 4.17 12.18 5.03
N THR A 131 3.51 13.35 5.07
CA THR A 131 2.14 13.48 5.58
C THR A 131 1.14 12.60 4.83
N ALA A 132 1.24 12.50 3.50
CA ALA A 132 0.36 11.62 2.72
C ALA A 132 0.58 10.14 3.09
N LEU A 133 1.83 9.73 3.29
CA LEU A 133 2.16 8.37 3.73
C LEU A 133 1.74 8.11 5.18
N GLN A 134 1.85 9.08 6.08
CA GLN A 134 1.35 8.93 7.44
C GLN A 134 -0.19 8.80 7.50
N ASN A 135 -0.91 9.45 6.57
CA ASN A 135 -2.36 9.34 6.47
C ASN A 135 -2.81 7.92 6.08
N ILE A 136 -2.06 7.20 5.23
CA ILE A 136 -2.42 5.82 4.85
C ILE A 136 -2.23 4.81 5.99
N LEU A 137 -1.47 5.17 7.03
CA LEU A 137 -1.21 4.32 8.19
C LEU A 137 -2.35 4.34 9.22
N GLN A 138 -3.26 5.31 9.15
CA GLN A 138 -4.36 5.48 10.11
C GLN A 138 -5.45 4.40 9.96
N GLU A 139 -6.27 4.23 10.99
CA GLU A 139 -7.43 3.30 10.99
C GLU A 139 -8.74 4.05 10.79
N THR A 140 -8.88 4.70 9.64
CA THR A 140 -10.10 5.42 9.22
C THR A 140 -10.53 4.96 7.84
N ASP A 141 -11.81 5.15 7.50
CA ASP A 141 -12.33 4.83 6.16
C ASP A 141 -11.59 5.60 5.07
N LYS A 142 -11.27 6.87 5.35
CA LYS A 142 -10.43 7.70 4.49
C LYS A 142 -9.05 7.06 4.26
N ALA A 143 -8.40 6.58 5.31
CA ALA A 143 -7.10 5.92 5.18
C ALA A 143 -7.20 4.62 4.38
N THR A 144 -8.29 3.86 4.52
CA THR A 144 -8.57 2.67 3.69
C THR A 144 -8.68 3.03 2.22
N LEU A 145 -9.43 4.08 1.88
CA LEU A 145 -9.54 4.56 0.50
C LEU A 145 -8.18 5.02 -0.04
N LEU A 146 -7.37 5.72 0.76
CA LEU A 146 -6.04 6.15 0.36
C LEU A 146 -5.05 4.98 0.20
N ARG A 147 -5.16 3.92 1.01
CA ARG A 147 -4.40 2.67 0.82
C ARG A 147 -4.76 1.99 -0.51
N ASN A 148 -6.05 1.90 -0.82
CA ASN A 148 -6.52 1.35 -2.09
C ASN A 148 -6.03 2.18 -3.27
N ALA A 149 -6.08 3.51 -3.15
CA ALA A 149 -5.53 4.42 -4.14
C ALA A 149 -4.04 4.15 -4.38
N LEU A 150 -3.24 4.15 -3.31
CA LEU A 150 -1.80 3.92 -3.43
C LEU A 150 -1.48 2.54 -3.99
N SER A 151 -2.18 1.48 -3.54
CA SER A 151 -2.00 0.13 -4.07
C SER A 151 -2.18 0.08 -5.59
N HIS A 152 -3.28 0.65 -6.10
CA HIS A 152 -3.52 0.72 -7.54
C HIS A 152 -2.50 1.59 -8.26
N TYR A 153 -2.10 2.71 -7.66
CA TYR A 153 -1.10 3.59 -8.24
C TYR A 153 0.27 2.91 -8.39
N LEU A 154 0.74 2.21 -7.35
CA LEU A 154 2.00 1.47 -7.38
C LEU A 154 1.99 0.41 -8.49
N VAL A 155 0.91 -0.38 -8.57
CA VAL A 155 0.75 -1.39 -9.62
C VAL A 155 0.70 -0.77 -11.01
N ALA A 156 0.02 0.37 -11.19
CA ALA A 156 -0.03 1.05 -12.48
C ALA A 156 1.37 1.41 -13.00
N ASN A 157 2.25 1.87 -12.11
CA ASN A 157 3.64 2.24 -12.44
C ASN A 157 4.56 1.02 -12.65
N ALA A 158 4.07 -0.20 -12.44
CA ALA A 158 4.78 -1.44 -12.75
C ALA A 158 4.32 -2.07 -14.08
N LYS A 159 3.14 -1.70 -14.61
CA LYS A 159 2.55 -2.37 -15.77
C LYS A 159 3.00 -1.79 -17.10
N GLU A 160 3.45 -2.64 -18.01
CA GLU A 160 3.80 -2.27 -19.38
C GLU A 160 2.55 -2.11 -20.28
N ASN A 161 1.54 -2.95 -20.10
CA ASN A 161 0.30 -2.89 -20.88
C ASN A 161 -0.50 -1.61 -20.57
N GLU A 162 -0.77 -0.80 -21.61
CA GLU A 162 -1.42 0.51 -21.47
C GLU A 162 -2.86 0.44 -20.94
N ILE A 163 -3.64 -0.57 -21.36
CA ILE A 163 -5.03 -0.73 -20.93
C ILE A 163 -5.08 -1.08 -19.44
N GLN A 164 -4.26 -2.05 -19.02
CA GLN A 164 -4.16 -2.43 -17.61
C GLN A 164 -3.63 -1.26 -16.76
N ARG A 165 -2.63 -0.53 -17.26
CA ARG A 165 -2.12 0.68 -16.61
C ARG A 165 -3.22 1.72 -16.43
N PHE A 166 -3.98 2.01 -17.48
CA PHE A 166 -5.10 2.95 -17.43
C PHE A 166 -6.15 2.52 -16.41
N GLU A 167 -6.57 1.26 -16.39
CA GLU A 167 -7.55 0.74 -15.44
C GLU A 167 -7.09 0.94 -13.99
N LYS A 168 -5.81 0.68 -13.70
CA LYS A 168 -5.23 0.88 -12.36
C LYS A 168 -5.12 2.37 -12.01
N LEU A 169 -4.72 3.23 -12.94
CA LEU A 169 -4.71 4.68 -12.73
C LEU A 169 -6.12 5.22 -12.45
N TRP A 170 -7.12 4.75 -13.18
CA TRP A 170 -8.52 5.09 -12.96
C TRP A 170 -8.99 4.68 -11.56
N LYS A 171 -8.73 3.44 -11.14
CA LYS A 171 -9.07 2.95 -9.80
C LYS A 171 -8.36 3.74 -8.70
N SER A 172 -7.10 4.11 -8.93
CA SER A 172 -6.34 4.97 -8.03
C SER A 172 -6.99 6.35 -7.89
N PHE A 173 -7.26 7.02 -9.01
CA PHE A 173 -7.89 8.34 -9.03
C PHE A 173 -9.24 8.33 -8.33
N ASN A 174 -10.09 7.36 -8.66
CA ASN A 174 -11.42 7.23 -8.08
C ASN A 174 -11.35 7.02 -6.56
N ALA A 175 -10.42 6.21 -6.07
CA ALA A 175 -10.23 6.02 -4.63
C ALA A 175 -9.78 7.32 -3.91
N VAL A 176 -8.89 8.11 -4.52
CA VAL A 176 -8.53 9.45 -4.00
C VAL A 176 -9.74 10.38 -4.00
N TYR A 177 -10.51 10.40 -5.08
CA TYR A 177 -11.71 11.23 -5.21
C TYR A 177 -12.72 10.93 -4.09
N LYS A 178 -13.02 9.64 -3.85
CA LYS A 178 -13.91 9.21 -2.76
C LYS A 178 -13.37 9.65 -1.38
N ALA A 179 -12.06 9.50 -1.17
CA ALA A 179 -11.40 9.89 0.09
C ALA A 179 -11.44 11.41 0.35
N MET A 180 -11.46 12.23 -0.71
CA MET A 180 -11.45 13.69 -0.62
C MET A 180 -12.84 14.30 -0.55
N THR A 181 -13.80 13.74 -1.28
CA THR A 181 -15.15 14.32 -1.43
C THR A 181 -16.20 13.67 -0.53
N GLY A 182 -15.94 12.46 -0.02
CA GLY A 182 -16.93 11.66 0.70
C GLY A 182 -18.02 11.06 -0.20
N LYS A 183 -17.94 11.28 -1.53
CA LYS A 183 -18.84 10.66 -2.50
C LYS A 183 -18.44 9.20 -2.72
N ASN A 184 -19.40 8.36 -3.10
CA ASN A 184 -19.21 6.91 -3.14
C ASN A 184 -19.41 6.29 -4.53
N THR A 185 -19.85 7.05 -5.53
CA THR A 185 -20.15 6.50 -6.86
C THR A 185 -19.07 6.84 -7.90
N ASP A 186 -18.77 5.87 -8.75
CA ASP A 186 -17.83 6.04 -9.88
C ASP A 186 -18.40 6.99 -10.93
N LYS A 187 -19.73 7.05 -11.05
CA LYS A 187 -20.43 7.96 -11.95
C LYS A 187 -20.16 9.42 -11.61
N ASP A 188 -20.20 9.78 -10.32
CA ASP A 188 -19.92 11.15 -9.88
C ASP A 188 -18.47 11.54 -10.21
N ALA A 189 -17.52 10.64 -9.94
CA ALA A 189 -16.11 10.84 -10.28
C ALA A 189 -15.91 11.07 -11.79
N LEU A 190 -16.60 10.29 -12.64
CA LEU A 190 -16.54 10.45 -14.10
C LEU A 190 -17.12 11.77 -14.57
N ILE A 191 -18.26 12.19 -14.02
CA ILE A 191 -18.91 13.47 -14.36
C ILE A 191 -17.96 14.63 -14.02
N GLU A 192 -17.39 14.63 -12.82
CA GLU A 192 -16.47 15.68 -12.40
C GLU A 192 -15.15 15.68 -13.17
N LEU A 193 -14.58 14.51 -13.45
CA LEU A 193 -13.38 14.42 -14.29
C LEU A 193 -13.65 14.98 -15.69
N ARG A 194 -14.83 14.69 -16.26
CA ARG A 194 -15.23 15.25 -17.56
C ARG A 194 -15.33 16.77 -17.49
N ILE A 195 -15.97 17.33 -16.47
CA ILE A 195 -16.09 18.79 -16.28
C ILE A 195 -14.70 19.41 -16.16
N PHE A 196 -13.83 18.85 -15.31
CA PHE A 196 -12.46 19.29 -15.14
C PHE A 196 -11.69 19.27 -16.47
N ALA A 197 -11.80 18.19 -17.24
CA ALA A 197 -11.11 18.05 -18.52
C ALA A 197 -11.60 19.07 -19.56
N LEU A 198 -12.91 19.35 -19.60
CA LEU A 198 -13.49 20.36 -20.48
C LEU A 198 -13.05 21.79 -20.12
N GLN A 199 -12.82 22.07 -18.84
CA GLN A 199 -12.34 23.37 -18.34
C GLN A 199 -10.82 23.53 -18.51
N ASN A 200 -10.06 22.44 -18.54
CA ASN A 200 -8.59 22.44 -18.58
C ASN A 200 -8.03 21.90 -19.91
N LYS A 201 -8.76 22.05 -21.02
CA LYS A 201 -8.39 21.50 -22.34
C LYS A 201 -6.96 21.84 -22.79
N GLY A 202 -6.47 23.05 -22.47
CA GLY A 202 -5.11 23.50 -22.81
C GLY A 202 -4.00 22.79 -22.02
N ASN A 203 -4.31 22.27 -20.83
CA ASN A 203 -3.37 21.57 -19.95
C ASN A 203 -3.38 20.05 -20.16
N LEU A 204 -4.41 19.53 -20.84
CA LEU A 204 -4.58 18.11 -21.16
C LEU A 204 -4.35 17.83 -22.66
N ILE A 205 -3.34 18.45 -23.24
CA ILE A 205 -2.97 18.34 -24.67
C ILE A 205 -2.82 16.89 -25.19
N HIS A 206 -2.47 15.94 -24.33
CA HIS A 206 -2.39 14.51 -24.69
C HIS A 206 -3.71 13.74 -24.55
N SER A 207 -4.71 14.25 -23.82
CA SER A 207 -6.04 13.61 -23.74
C SER A 207 -6.86 13.81 -25.01
N ASN A 208 -6.58 14.90 -25.75
CA ASN A 208 -7.29 15.25 -26.99
C ASN A 208 -7.01 14.31 -28.17
N LYS A 209 -5.95 13.50 -28.14
CA LYS A 209 -5.70 12.48 -29.18
C LYS A 209 -6.67 11.30 -29.08
N VAL A 210 -7.14 10.95 -27.88
CA VAL A 210 -8.06 9.82 -27.66
C VAL A 210 -9.53 10.26 -27.73
N SER A 211 -9.86 11.48 -27.32
CA SER A 211 -11.24 11.99 -27.35
C SER A 211 -11.80 12.21 -28.76
N LYS A 212 -10.95 12.49 -29.76
CA LYS A 212 -11.37 12.50 -31.18
C LYS A 212 -11.88 11.13 -31.66
N CYS A 213 -11.38 10.03 -31.09
CA CYS A 213 -11.82 8.68 -31.47
C CYS A 213 -13.16 8.30 -30.84
N LEU A 214 -13.45 8.80 -29.63
CA LEU A 214 -14.74 8.56 -28.93
C LEU A 214 -15.89 9.42 -29.47
N THR A 215 -15.60 10.60 -30.02
CA THR A 215 -16.65 11.47 -30.58
C THR A 215 -17.20 10.92 -31.90
N MET A 216 -16.41 10.14 -32.65
CA MET A 216 -16.85 9.49 -33.90
C MET A 216 -17.71 8.23 -33.69
N LEU A 217 -17.78 7.69 -32.47
CA LEU A 217 -18.54 6.46 -32.17
C LEU A 217 -19.97 6.71 -31.68
N PHE A 218 -20.37 7.97 -31.45
CA PHE A 218 -21.71 8.34 -30.96
C PHE A 218 -22.46 9.32 -31.87
N THR A 219 -21.99 9.51 -33.11
CA THR A 219 -22.68 10.29 -34.15
C THR A 219 -22.82 9.50 -35.46
N GLY A 220 -22.94 8.18 -35.37
CA GLY A 220 -23.33 7.29 -36.47
C GLY A 220 -24.66 6.65 -36.16
#